data_AF-A0A820P5C6-F1
#
_entry.id   AF-A0A820P5C6-F1
#
_cell.length_a   1.000
_cell.length_b   1.000
_cell.length_c   1.000
_cell.angle_alpha   90.00
_cell.angle_beta   90.00
_cell.angle_gamma   90.00
#
_symmetry.space_group_name_H-M   'P 1'
#
loop_
_entity.id
_entity.type
_entity.pdbx_description
1 polymer ?
#
loop_
_entity_poly.entity_id
_entity_poly.type
_entity_poly.pdbx_seq_one_letter_code
_entity_poly.pdbx_strand_id
1 'polypeptide(L)'
;KTLKERRQILTEHMVPIENRIVLSDLKTINKKSELKHLINFTIAEGLEGLVLKNPDGMYEPNKRHWLKVKKDYLMEGTMADTADLVVLGAYYGTGKKGGLMSVFLLGCYDPKTDQWCTVAKCGNGFDDATLEKLQTDLKFNMNKISKNPNQVPRWLNISRDLIPDFIVVDPKQSPVWEITGAEFSKSKQHTANGISIRFPRVTKVRDDKTWREATNLRYLTELFEKSKPTKRDNDDDDDEENLFHFGDTNDNHNNNSPQKSTPTKRKLLEIDSDDEMEIEAKPPKIIRKSLPNSLLKVHFPNIFDNKYIYLSSSLPMDEYNNLKRHIEAFGGKVLSPRDTNNDKQLARVTHCVGVRDATFDRIDAAKKTIETNVTHISLPTVYVWKCIATKTKL
;
A
#
# COMPACT_ATOMS: atom_id res chain seq x y z
N LYS A 1 -8.56 -15.41 35.10
CA LYS A 1 -8.97 -16.71 34.54
C LYS A 1 -8.07 -17.06 33.36
N THR A 2 -7.52 -18.27 33.32
CA THR A 2 -6.67 -18.78 32.22
C THR A 2 -7.46 -18.87 30.92
N LEU A 3 -6.80 -19.08 29.77
CA LEU A 3 -7.52 -19.25 28.50
C LEU A 3 -8.42 -20.48 28.55
N LYS A 4 -7.97 -21.58 29.17
CA LYS A 4 -8.75 -22.80 29.35
C LYS A 4 -10.06 -22.53 30.09
N GLU A 5 -9.99 -21.86 31.24
CA GLU A 5 -11.18 -21.48 32.01
C GLU A 5 -12.09 -20.52 31.24
N ARG A 6 -11.52 -19.50 30.58
CA ARG A 6 -12.31 -18.54 29.78
C ARG A 6 -13.02 -19.24 28.62
N ARG A 7 -12.38 -20.21 27.97
CA ARG A 7 -12.98 -20.97 26.86
C ARG A 7 -14.08 -21.90 27.36
N GLN A 8 -13.88 -22.56 28.49
CA GLN A 8 -14.91 -23.40 29.11
C GLN A 8 -16.18 -22.59 29.42
N ILE A 9 -16.03 -21.44 30.08
CA ILE A 9 -17.14 -20.51 30.36
C ILE A 9 -17.84 -20.09 29.07
N LEU A 10 -17.08 -19.76 28.02
CA LEU A 10 -17.66 -19.39 26.74
C LEU A 10 -18.48 -20.54 26.13
N THR A 11 -17.97 -21.78 26.16
CA THR A 11 -18.67 -22.96 25.64
C THR A 11 -19.93 -23.28 26.45
N GLU A 12 -19.90 -23.14 27.78
CA GLU A 12 -21.03 -23.44 28.67
C GLU A 12 -22.19 -22.44 28.52
N HIS A 13 -21.89 -21.18 28.18
CA HIS A 13 -22.88 -20.10 28.13
C HIS A 13 -23.25 -19.65 26.70
N MET A 14 -22.61 -20.19 25.67
CA MET A 14 -22.88 -19.85 24.27
C MET A 14 -23.58 -20.99 23.56
N VAL A 15 -24.71 -20.69 22.91
CA VAL A 15 -25.36 -21.60 21.96
C VAL A 15 -24.93 -21.22 20.55
N PRO A 16 -24.20 -22.10 19.82
CA PRO A 16 -23.84 -21.84 18.44
C PRO A 16 -25.09 -21.76 17.55
N ILE A 17 -25.11 -20.76 16.66
CA ILE A 17 -26.09 -20.65 15.59
C ILE A 17 -25.30 -20.67 14.29
N GLU A 18 -25.52 -21.72 13.51
CA GLU A 18 -24.85 -21.92 12.23
C GLU A 18 -24.92 -20.67 11.35
N ASN A 19 -23.82 -20.35 10.68
CA ASN A 19 -23.69 -19.18 9.79
C ASN A 19 -23.95 -17.81 10.45
N ARG A 20 -24.02 -17.73 11.78
CA ARG A 20 -24.20 -16.46 12.53
C ARG A 20 -23.23 -16.30 13.68
N ILE A 21 -23.28 -17.20 14.66
CA ILE A 21 -22.44 -17.14 15.85
C ILE A 21 -21.91 -18.54 16.13
N VAL A 22 -20.62 -18.74 15.89
CA VAL A 22 -19.95 -20.03 16.07
C VAL A 22 -18.72 -19.85 16.94
N LEU A 23 -18.36 -20.92 17.66
CA LEU A 23 -17.09 -20.96 18.36
C LEU A 23 -15.98 -21.16 17.34
N SER A 24 -14.91 -20.36 17.44
CA SER A 24 -13.71 -20.60 16.62
C SER A 24 -13.14 -21.99 16.89
N ASP A 25 -12.68 -22.70 15.87
CA ASP A 25 -12.01 -23.99 16.03
C ASP A 25 -10.81 -23.90 16.96
N LEU A 26 -10.64 -24.95 17.78
CA LEU A 26 -9.57 -25.05 18.75
C LEU A 26 -9.00 -26.45 18.73
N LYS A 27 -7.70 -26.56 18.52
CA LYS A 27 -6.96 -27.81 18.61
C LYS A 27 -5.75 -27.61 19.50
N THR A 28 -5.62 -28.46 20.52
CA THR A 28 -4.43 -28.51 21.37
C THR A 28 -3.34 -29.23 20.59
N ILE A 29 -2.17 -28.61 20.50
CA ILE A 29 -1.01 -29.15 19.79
C ILE A 29 0.13 -29.32 20.78
N ASN A 30 0.80 -30.47 20.71
CA ASN A 30 1.97 -30.77 21.55
C ASN A 30 3.21 -31.11 20.72
N LYS A 31 3.06 -31.23 19.39
CA LYS A 31 4.14 -31.62 18.47
C LYS A 31 4.27 -30.61 17.32
N LYS A 32 5.51 -30.39 16.86
CA LYS A 32 5.81 -29.52 15.70
C LYS A 32 5.17 -30.03 14.40
N SER A 33 5.10 -31.35 14.21
CA SER A 33 4.48 -31.96 13.02
C SER A 33 2.98 -31.66 12.91
N GLU A 34 2.26 -31.70 14.03
CA GLU A 34 0.83 -31.34 14.09
C GLU A 34 0.59 -29.87 13.73
N LEU A 35 1.46 -28.97 14.21
CA LEU A 35 1.41 -27.56 13.84
C LEU A 35 1.63 -27.36 12.35
N LYS A 36 2.64 -28.03 11.75
CA LYS A 36 2.92 -27.96 10.30
C LYS A 36 1.71 -28.42 9.47
N HIS A 37 1.10 -29.54 9.86
CA HIS A 37 -0.11 -30.05 9.20
C HIS A 37 -1.29 -29.07 9.32
N LEU A 38 -1.53 -28.52 10.52
CA LEU A 38 -2.60 -27.53 10.73
C LEU A 38 -2.40 -26.25 9.92
N ILE A 39 -1.15 -25.78 9.79
CA ILE A 39 -0.83 -24.63 8.95
C ILE A 39 -1.22 -24.92 7.49
N ASN A 40 -0.78 -26.05 6.95
CA ASN A 40 -1.08 -26.45 5.57
C ASN A 40 -2.59 -26.60 5.34
N PHE A 41 -3.28 -27.28 6.25
CA PHE A 41 -4.73 -27.46 6.20
C PHE A 41 -5.47 -26.11 6.23
N THR A 42 -5.12 -25.22 7.16
CA THR A 42 -5.72 -23.89 7.29
C THR A 42 -5.55 -23.05 6.02
N ILE A 43 -4.37 -23.13 5.39
CA ILE A 43 -4.10 -22.43 4.14
C ILE A 43 -4.87 -23.04 2.97
N ALA A 44 -4.96 -24.38 2.90
CA ALA A 44 -5.71 -25.09 1.87
C ALA A 44 -7.22 -24.77 1.91
N GLU A 45 -7.78 -24.59 3.11
CA GLU A 45 -9.16 -24.13 3.33
C GLU A 45 -9.38 -22.64 2.98
N GLY A 46 -8.35 -21.93 2.51
CA GLY A 46 -8.42 -20.52 2.14
C GLY A 46 -8.49 -19.56 3.34
N LEU A 47 -8.13 -20.02 4.54
CA LEU A 47 -8.06 -19.17 5.74
C LEU A 47 -6.72 -18.41 5.81
N GLU A 48 -6.68 -17.30 6.56
CA GLU A 48 -5.50 -16.43 6.64
C GLU A 48 -4.32 -17.09 7.39
N GLY A 49 -4.61 -17.97 8.35
CA GLY A 49 -3.62 -18.65 9.18
C GLY A 49 -4.12 -18.99 10.58
N LEU A 50 -3.18 -19.23 11.50
CA LEU A 50 -3.43 -19.69 12.86
C LEU A 50 -3.12 -18.61 13.91
N VAL A 51 -3.81 -18.69 15.05
CA VAL A 51 -3.47 -17.94 16.25
C VAL A 51 -3.07 -18.91 17.35
N LEU A 52 -1.79 -18.89 17.74
CA LEU A 52 -1.29 -19.72 18.83
C LEU A 52 -1.44 -18.97 20.16
N LYS A 53 -2.06 -19.64 21.13
CA LYS A 53 -2.33 -19.08 22.44
C LYS A 53 -1.90 -20.05 23.53
N ASN A 54 -1.22 -19.53 24.55
CA ASN A 54 -0.91 -20.32 25.74
C ASN A 54 -2.22 -20.66 26.48
N PRO A 55 -2.54 -21.95 26.73
CA PRO A 55 -3.75 -22.37 27.45
C PRO A 55 -3.83 -21.80 28.87
N ASP A 56 -2.68 -21.58 29.51
CA ASP A 56 -2.59 -21.01 30.86
C ASP A 56 -2.46 -19.48 30.84
N GLY A 57 -2.46 -18.88 29.64
CA GLY A 57 -2.29 -17.44 29.43
C GLY A 57 -3.49 -16.62 29.92
N MET A 58 -3.19 -15.59 30.71
CA MET A 58 -4.15 -14.58 31.13
C MET A 58 -4.46 -13.59 30.00
N TYR A 59 -5.68 -13.07 29.97
CA TYR A 59 -6.04 -12.00 29.04
C TYR A 59 -5.71 -10.66 29.68
N GLU A 60 -4.83 -9.90 29.04
CA GLU A 60 -4.43 -8.59 29.48
C GLU A 60 -4.66 -7.58 28.34
N PRO A 61 -5.51 -6.57 28.54
CA PRO A 61 -5.72 -5.51 27.56
C PRO A 61 -4.39 -4.85 27.18
N ASN A 62 -4.22 -4.54 25.89
CA ASN A 62 -3.03 -3.90 25.30
C ASN A 62 -1.71 -4.69 25.37
N LYS A 63 -1.74 -5.95 25.81
CA LYS A 63 -0.56 -6.84 25.76
C LYS A 63 -0.61 -7.78 24.55
N ARG A 64 0.56 -8.11 24.00
CA ARG A 64 0.71 -8.93 22.77
C ARG A 64 1.19 -10.35 23.11
N HIS A 65 0.34 -11.13 23.77
CA HIS A 65 0.67 -12.49 24.23
C HIS A 65 0.42 -13.60 23.19
N TRP A 66 -0.36 -13.31 22.15
CA TRP A 66 -0.75 -14.31 21.16
C TRP A 66 0.12 -14.22 19.92
N LEU A 67 0.55 -15.37 19.42
CA LEU A 67 1.33 -15.46 18.20
C LEU A 67 0.39 -15.67 17.02
N LYS A 68 0.70 -15.01 15.91
CA LYS A 68 -0.05 -15.15 14.66
C LYS A 68 0.86 -15.81 13.64
N VAL A 69 0.46 -16.97 13.14
CA VAL A 69 1.14 -17.66 12.06
C VAL A 69 0.28 -17.46 10.83
N LYS A 70 0.81 -16.79 9.82
CA LYS A 70 0.07 -16.48 8.60
C LYS A 70 0.87 -16.95 7.40
N LYS A 71 0.17 -17.19 6.30
CA LYS A 71 0.78 -17.57 5.03
C LYS A 71 1.90 -16.60 4.61
N ASP A 72 1.73 -15.29 4.85
CA ASP A 72 2.70 -14.24 4.44
C ASP A 72 3.99 -14.21 5.29
N TYR A 73 4.07 -15.00 6.37
CA TYR A 73 5.27 -15.10 7.21
C TYR A 73 6.05 -16.38 6.99
N LEU A 74 5.51 -17.30 6.21
CA LEU A 74 6.14 -18.59 5.91
C LEU A 74 6.99 -18.44 4.65
N MET A 75 8.11 -19.17 4.60
CA MET A 75 9.10 -19.10 3.53
C MET A 75 9.64 -17.68 3.29
N GLU A 76 10.08 -16.97 4.34
CA GLU A 76 10.61 -15.59 4.25
C GLU A 76 9.63 -14.56 3.63
N GLY A 77 8.33 -14.87 3.60
CA GLY A 77 7.34 -14.03 2.92
C GLY A 77 7.37 -14.19 1.39
N THR A 78 8.08 -15.19 0.88
CA THR A 78 7.91 -15.69 -0.48
C THR A 78 6.59 -16.46 -0.54
N MET A 79 5.49 -15.71 -0.54
CA MET A 79 4.28 -16.21 -1.19
C MET A 79 4.66 -16.68 -2.58
N ALA A 80 4.09 -17.81 -3.00
CA ALA A 80 4.31 -18.41 -4.31
C ALA A 80 4.07 -17.44 -5.49
N ASP A 81 3.45 -16.28 -5.26
CA ASP A 81 3.29 -15.25 -6.27
C ASP A 81 3.70 -13.85 -5.75
N THR A 82 4.95 -13.49 -5.99
CA THR A 82 5.38 -12.08 -6.00
C THR A 82 5.11 -11.47 -7.37
N ALA A 83 5.01 -10.15 -7.44
CA ALA A 83 4.95 -9.43 -8.70
C ALA A 83 6.06 -8.39 -8.77
N ASP A 84 6.88 -8.46 -9.82
CA ASP A 84 7.85 -7.41 -10.14
C ASP A 84 7.12 -6.28 -10.86
N LEU A 85 6.89 -5.16 -10.17
CA LEU A 85 6.11 -4.05 -10.67
C LEU A 85 6.97 -2.80 -10.86
N VAL A 86 6.64 -2.01 -11.88
CA VAL A 86 7.35 -0.76 -12.18
C VAL A 86 6.75 0.38 -11.36
N VAL A 87 7.60 1.27 -10.85
CA VAL A 87 7.15 2.49 -10.19
C VAL A 87 6.58 3.46 -11.23
N LEU A 88 5.32 3.84 -11.11
CA LEU A 88 4.63 4.74 -12.05
C LEU A 88 4.42 6.15 -11.48
N GLY A 89 4.51 6.30 -10.17
CA GLY A 89 4.34 7.58 -9.50
C GLY A 89 4.47 7.48 -7.99
N ALA A 90 4.30 8.60 -7.30
CA ALA A 90 4.43 8.68 -5.86
C ALA A 90 3.43 9.66 -5.23
N TYR A 91 3.10 9.42 -3.97
CA TYR A 91 2.29 10.30 -3.14
C TYR A 91 3.14 10.82 -1.99
N TYR A 92 2.81 12.02 -1.54
CA TYR A 92 3.35 12.50 -0.28
C TYR A 92 2.86 11.63 0.88
N GLY A 93 3.78 11.37 1.81
CA GLY A 93 3.46 10.74 3.08
C GLY A 93 2.62 11.64 3.98
N THR A 94 2.24 11.09 5.13
CA THR A 94 1.53 11.81 6.19
C THR A 94 2.33 11.76 7.49
N GLY A 95 2.11 12.74 8.39
CA GLY A 95 2.79 12.79 9.68
C GLY A 95 4.30 12.94 9.52
N LYS A 96 5.08 12.07 10.18
CA LYS A 96 6.56 12.13 10.13
C LYS A 96 7.13 12.01 8.71
N LYS A 97 6.43 11.34 7.80
CA LYS A 97 6.83 11.17 6.38
C LYS A 97 6.23 12.22 5.45
N GLY A 98 5.52 13.21 5.98
CA GLY A 98 4.88 14.19 5.12
C GLY A 98 5.87 15.13 4.45
N GLY A 99 5.57 15.45 3.19
CA GLY A 99 6.49 16.11 2.26
C GLY A 99 7.57 15.21 1.64
N LEU A 100 7.66 13.92 2.02
CA LEU A 100 8.46 12.91 1.31
C LEU A 100 7.57 12.07 0.40
N MET A 101 8.12 11.61 -0.72
CA MET A 101 7.53 10.54 -1.52
C MET A 101 7.61 9.24 -0.72
N SER A 102 6.55 8.91 0.03
CA SER A 102 6.55 7.78 0.95
C SER A 102 5.65 6.64 0.54
N VAL A 103 4.78 6.86 -0.43
CA VAL A 103 3.87 5.86 -0.95
C VAL A 103 3.97 5.90 -2.46
N PHE A 104 4.13 4.75 -3.09
CA PHE A 104 4.40 4.62 -4.51
C PHE A 104 3.25 3.93 -5.22
N LEU A 105 2.94 4.43 -6.41
CA LEU A 105 2.01 3.81 -7.33
C LEU A 105 2.79 2.84 -8.21
N LEU A 106 2.37 1.59 -8.24
CA LEU A 106 3.04 0.50 -8.92
C LEU A 106 2.13 -0.08 -9.99
N GLY A 107 2.72 -0.53 -11.09
CA GLY A 107 1.95 -1.12 -12.17
C GLY A 107 2.74 -1.99 -13.12
N CYS A 108 2.02 -2.54 -14.09
CA CYS A 108 2.52 -3.45 -15.11
C CYS A 108 2.27 -2.87 -16.51
N TYR A 109 3.11 -3.25 -17.47
CA TYR A 109 2.92 -2.88 -18.87
C TYR A 109 1.89 -3.80 -19.54
N ASP A 110 1.02 -3.24 -20.37
CA ASP A 110 0.13 -3.98 -21.27
C ASP A 110 0.60 -3.85 -22.72
N PRO A 111 1.20 -4.89 -23.30
CA PRO A 111 1.65 -4.89 -24.69
C PRO A 111 0.52 -4.73 -25.72
N LYS A 112 -0.73 -5.03 -25.36
CA LYS A 112 -1.86 -4.95 -26.31
C LYS A 112 -2.32 -3.52 -26.54
N THR A 113 -2.30 -2.70 -25.49
CA THR A 113 -2.76 -1.31 -25.53
C THR A 113 -1.61 -0.30 -25.58
N ASP A 114 -0.36 -0.76 -25.42
CA ASP A 114 0.84 0.08 -25.24
C ASP A 114 0.68 1.07 -24.07
N GLN A 115 0.04 0.61 -22.98
CA GLN A 115 -0.22 1.41 -21.79
C GLN A 115 0.30 0.74 -20.52
N TRP A 116 0.53 1.56 -19.50
CA TRP A 116 0.86 1.13 -18.15
C TRP A 116 -0.41 1.08 -17.31
N CYS A 117 -0.66 -0.07 -16.69
CA CYS A 117 -1.83 -0.33 -15.88
C CYS A 117 -1.44 -0.37 -14.40
N THR A 118 -2.22 0.31 -13.57
CA THR A 118 -2.00 0.36 -12.12
C THR A 118 -2.41 -0.95 -11.46
N VAL A 119 -1.61 -1.41 -10.50
CA VAL A 119 -1.80 -2.68 -9.79
C VAL A 119 -1.88 -2.47 -8.28
N ALA A 120 -0.99 -1.64 -7.72
CA ALA A 120 -0.92 -1.47 -6.27
C ALA A 120 -0.45 -0.07 -5.86
N LYS A 121 -0.82 0.31 -4.64
CA LYS A 121 -0.26 1.45 -3.92
C LYS A 121 0.48 0.92 -2.69
N CYS A 122 1.79 1.18 -2.61
CA CYS A 122 2.64 0.61 -1.57
C CYS A 122 3.46 1.67 -0.86
N GLY A 123 3.39 1.71 0.47
CA GLY A 123 4.18 2.63 1.32
C GLY A 123 4.96 1.92 2.44
N ASN A 124 4.93 0.58 2.44
CA ASN A 124 5.58 -0.27 3.43
C ASN A 124 6.68 -1.10 2.74
N GLY A 125 7.67 -1.56 3.50
CA GLY A 125 8.75 -2.41 3.00
C GLY A 125 10.13 -1.74 2.98
N PHE A 126 10.17 -0.42 3.04
CA PHE A 126 11.41 0.35 3.19
C PHE A 126 11.59 0.84 4.62
N ASP A 127 12.84 0.79 5.09
CA ASP A 127 13.26 1.53 6.27
C ASP A 127 13.39 3.03 5.94
N ASP A 128 13.57 3.84 6.97
CA ASP A 128 13.60 5.30 6.80
C ASP A 128 14.85 5.76 6.02
N ALA A 129 15.98 5.05 6.15
CA ALA A 129 17.21 5.35 5.40
C ALA A 129 17.07 5.07 3.90
N THR A 130 16.49 3.94 3.52
CA THR A 130 16.20 3.63 2.11
C THR A 130 15.20 4.62 1.53
N LEU A 131 14.19 5.00 2.31
CA LEU A 131 13.20 5.97 1.86
C LEU A 131 13.78 7.36 1.59
N GLU A 132 14.76 7.79 2.39
CA GLU A 132 15.50 9.02 2.18
C GLU A 132 16.36 8.95 0.91
N LYS A 133 17.07 7.84 0.70
CA LYS A 133 17.84 7.61 -0.54
C LYS A 133 16.95 7.69 -1.77
N LEU A 134 15.78 7.04 -1.74
CA LEU A 134 14.80 7.06 -2.83
C LEU A 134 14.30 8.47 -3.17
N GLN A 135 14.31 9.43 -2.23
CA GLN A 135 13.97 10.82 -2.55
C GLN A 135 14.95 11.43 -3.54
N THR A 136 16.22 11.05 -3.46
CA THR A 136 17.28 11.56 -4.32
C THR A 136 17.29 10.80 -5.63
N ASP A 137 17.24 9.46 -5.57
CA ASP A 137 17.31 8.59 -6.75
C ASP A 137 16.15 8.83 -7.72
N LEU A 138 14.92 9.00 -7.19
CA LEU A 138 13.73 9.21 -8.01
C LEU A 138 13.50 10.66 -8.41
N LYS A 139 14.22 11.63 -7.81
CA LYS A 139 13.96 13.07 -8.01
C LYS A 139 13.97 13.48 -9.47
N PHE A 140 14.93 12.96 -10.24
CA PHE A 140 15.14 13.34 -11.64
C PHE A 140 14.14 12.71 -12.60
N ASN A 141 13.58 11.54 -12.24
CA ASN A 141 12.59 10.84 -13.05
C ASN A 141 11.16 11.04 -12.53
N MET A 142 10.89 11.98 -11.62
CA MET A 142 9.56 12.25 -11.09
C MET A 142 9.11 13.67 -11.41
N ASN A 143 8.00 13.79 -12.13
CA ASN A 143 7.35 15.08 -12.38
C ASN A 143 6.19 15.28 -11.40
N LYS A 144 6.17 16.44 -10.74
CA LYS A 144 5.10 16.78 -9.80
C LYS A 144 3.86 17.25 -10.57
N ILE A 145 2.74 16.56 -10.33
CA ILE A 145 1.44 16.90 -10.93
C ILE A 145 0.40 17.33 -9.90
N SER A 146 0.68 17.25 -8.59
CA SER A 146 -0.24 17.63 -7.51
C SER A 146 -1.65 17.07 -7.69
N LYS A 147 -1.76 15.79 -8.08
CA LYS A 147 -3.03 15.09 -8.34
C LYS A 147 -3.89 15.70 -9.45
N ASN A 148 -3.29 16.44 -10.40
CA ASN A 148 -3.98 17.04 -11.53
C ASN A 148 -4.30 16.02 -12.65
N PRO A 149 -5.59 15.70 -12.92
CA PRO A 149 -5.98 14.78 -13.99
C PRO A 149 -5.52 15.24 -15.37
N ASN A 150 -5.42 16.54 -15.61
CA ASN A 150 -5.03 17.08 -16.92
C ASN A 150 -3.54 16.89 -17.22
N GLN A 151 -2.74 16.55 -16.21
CA GLN A 151 -1.30 16.29 -16.34
C GLN A 151 -0.97 14.79 -16.36
N VAL A 152 -1.99 13.92 -16.32
CA VAL A 152 -1.79 12.48 -16.47
C VAL A 152 -1.42 12.17 -17.93
N PRO A 153 -0.28 11.50 -18.17
CA PRO A 153 0.15 11.18 -19.53
C PRO A 153 -0.69 10.05 -20.14
N ARG A 154 -0.84 10.07 -21.47
CA ARG A 154 -1.68 9.10 -22.22
C ARG A 154 -1.22 7.65 -22.13
N TRP A 155 0.06 7.43 -21.84
CA TRP A 155 0.62 6.10 -21.63
C TRP A 155 0.18 5.46 -20.31
N LEU A 156 -0.39 6.23 -19.37
CA LEU A 156 -0.82 5.72 -18.06
C LEU A 156 -2.33 5.53 -18.04
N ASN A 157 -2.78 4.28 -17.91
CA ASN A 157 -4.17 3.96 -17.65
C ASN A 157 -4.41 3.96 -16.14
N ILE A 158 -5.13 4.97 -15.63
CA ILE A 158 -5.33 5.18 -14.19
C ILE A 158 -6.73 5.71 -13.86
N SER A 159 -7.32 5.22 -12.77
CA SER A 159 -8.55 5.77 -12.23
C SER A 159 -8.31 7.12 -11.54
N ARG A 160 -9.29 8.03 -11.60
CA ARG A 160 -9.18 9.38 -11.01
C ARG A 160 -8.82 9.36 -9.52
N ASP A 161 -9.29 8.37 -8.78
CA ASP A 161 -9.03 8.23 -7.33
C ASP A 161 -7.57 7.89 -7.01
N LEU A 162 -6.83 7.36 -7.99
CA LEU A 162 -5.44 6.94 -7.83
C LEU A 162 -4.44 7.96 -8.37
N ILE A 163 -4.86 9.11 -8.90
CA ILE A 163 -3.92 10.08 -9.46
C ILE A 163 -2.93 10.53 -8.36
N PRO A 164 -1.61 10.34 -8.58
CA PRO A 164 -0.59 10.61 -7.58
C PRO A 164 -0.17 12.09 -7.52
N ASP A 165 0.64 12.44 -6.51
CA ASP A 165 1.26 13.77 -6.42
C ASP A 165 2.38 13.92 -7.47
N PHE A 166 3.02 12.81 -7.83
CA PHE A 166 4.09 12.71 -8.81
C PHE A 166 3.86 11.55 -9.77
N ILE A 167 4.22 11.75 -11.04
CA ILE A 167 4.24 10.71 -12.08
C ILE A 167 5.66 10.61 -12.64
N VAL A 168 6.10 9.41 -12.99
CA VAL A 168 7.40 9.23 -13.62
C VAL A 168 7.48 9.93 -14.99
N VAL A 169 8.63 10.49 -15.34
CA VAL A 169 8.82 11.14 -16.65
C VAL A 169 8.82 10.08 -17.74
N ASP A 170 9.63 9.04 -17.55
CA ASP A 170 9.67 7.87 -18.43
C ASP A 170 9.56 6.57 -17.58
N PRO A 171 8.45 5.81 -17.70
CA PRO A 171 8.30 4.55 -16.99
C PRO A 171 9.31 3.49 -17.44
N LYS A 172 9.91 3.61 -18.64
CA LYS A 172 10.94 2.69 -19.12
C LYS A 172 12.29 2.89 -18.43
N GLN A 173 12.49 4.01 -17.73
CA GLN A 173 13.67 4.29 -16.90
C GLN A 173 13.37 4.17 -15.41
N SER A 174 12.17 3.70 -15.07
CA SER A 174 11.73 3.58 -13.69
C SER A 174 12.19 2.26 -13.08
N PRO A 175 12.54 2.22 -11.79
CA PRO A 175 12.96 0.99 -11.14
C PRO A 175 11.81 -0.03 -11.07
N VAL A 176 12.21 -1.30 -11.06
CA VAL A 176 11.34 -2.44 -10.83
C VAL A 176 11.45 -2.85 -9.36
N TRP A 177 10.32 -3.03 -8.69
CA TRP A 177 10.27 -3.48 -7.31
C TRP A 177 9.50 -4.79 -7.20
N GLU A 178 10.05 -5.71 -6.42
CA GLU A 178 9.39 -6.96 -6.08
C GLU A 178 8.39 -6.71 -4.96
N ILE A 179 7.12 -6.99 -5.26
CA ILE A 179 6.00 -6.76 -4.36
C ILE A 179 5.43 -8.08 -3.89
N THR A 180 5.41 -8.24 -2.58
CA THR A 180 4.70 -9.32 -1.89
C THR A 180 3.39 -8.77 -1.32
N GLY A 181 2.34 -9.59 -1.32
CA GLY A 181 1.13 -9.33 -0.54
C GLY A 181 0.58 -10.60 0.09
N ALA A 182 -0.57 -10.48 0.75
CA ALA A 182 -1.26 -11.63 1.32
C ALA A 182 -1.92 -12.50 0.23
N GLU A 183 -2.45 -11.86 -0.81
CA GLU A 183 -3.12 -12.51 -1.94
C GLU A 183 -3.30 -11.49 -3.07
N PHE A 184 -3.52 -11.96 -4.28
CA PHE A 184 -4.13 -11.13 -5.30
C PHE A 184 -5.63 -11.02 -5.07
N SER A 185 -6.21 -9.88 -5.45
CA SER A 185 -7.61 -9.54 -5.21
C SER A 185 -8.16 -8.74 -6.38
N LYS A 186 -9.49 -8.67 -6.49
CA LYS A 186 -10.15 -7.78 -7.44
C LYS A 186 -10.34 -6.39 -6.84
N SER A 187 -9.99 -5.36 -7.61
CA SER A 187 -10.17 -3.95 -7.29
C SER A 187 -10.91 -3.23 -8.43
N LYS A 188 -11.82 -2.34 -8.06
CA LYS A 188 -12.51 -1.44 -9.01
C LYS A 188 -11.67 -0.20 -9.35
N GLN A 189 -10.63 0.08 -8.57
CA GLN A 189 -9.81 1.29 -8.72
C GLN A 189 -8.59 1.05 -9.61
N HIS A 190 -8.00 -0.15 -9.53
CA HIS A 190 -6.83 -0.53 -10.32
C HIS A 190 -7.23 -0.97 -11.74
N THR A 191 -6.37 -0.68 -12.70
CA THR A 191 -6.67 -0.74 -14.13
C THR A 191 -6.08 -1.97 -14.82
N ALA A 192 -5.23 -2.74 -14.13
CA ALA A 192 -4.67 -4.00 -14.63
C ALA A 192 -5.71 -5.13 -14.58
N ASN A 193 -6.72 -5.10 -15.45
CA ASN A 193 -7.86 -6.05 -15.46
C ASN A 193 -8.57 -6.17 -14.10
N GLY A 194 -8.57 -5.07 -13.34
CA GLY A 194 -9.08 -5.01 -11.98
C GLY A 194 -8.31 -5.89 -11.00
N ILE A 195 -7.08 -6.31 -11.29
CA ILE A 195 -6.23 -7.09 -10.40
C ILE A 195 -5.46 -6.12 -9.49
N SER A 196 -5.38 -6.47 -8.20
CA SER A 196 -4.65 -5.73 -7.17
C SER A 196 -4.00 -6.70 -6.19
N ILE A 197 -3.02 -6.22 -5.43
CA ILE A 197 -2.38 -6.99 -4.36
C ILE A 197 -2.94 -6.53 -3.01
N ARG A 198 -3.36 -7.48 -2.16
CA ARG A 198 -3.83 -7.18 -0.80
C ARG A 198 -2.63 -7.10 0.15
N PHE A 199 -2.60 -6.06 0.98
CA PHE A 199 -1.49 -5.76 1.90
C PHE A 199 -0.11 -5.74 1.21
N PRO A 200 0.04 -4.97 0.11
CA PRO A 200 1.28 -4.94 -0.64
C PRO A 200 2.42 -4.39 0.22
N ARG A 201 3.60 -4.98 0.06
CA ARG A 201 4.85 -4.58 0.69
C ARG A 201 5.96 -4.65 -0.37
N VAL A 202 6.86 -3.68 -0.34
CA VAL A 202 8.08 -3.81 -1.12
C VAL A 202 9.01 -4.77 -0.40
N THR A 203 9.37 -5.86 -1.08
CA THR A 203 10.27 -6.89 -0.53
C THR A 203 11.69 -6.62 -1.00
N LYS A 204 11.86 -6.22 -2.26
CA LYS A 204 13.18 -5.98 -2.85
C LYS A 204 13.13 -4.93 -3.96
N VAL A 205 14.17 -4.09 -4.03
CA VAL A 205 14.46 -3.26 -5.22
C VAL A 205 15.22 -4.14 -6.21
N ARG A 206 14.69 -4.29 -7.44
CA ARG A 206 15.22 -5.20 -8.46
C ARG A 206 16.13 -4.45 -9.42
N ASP A 207 17.34 -4.16 -8.96
CA ASP A 207 18.39 -3.56 -9.80
C ASP A 207 18.85 -4.51 -10.92
N ASP A 208 18.51 -5.80 -10.81
CA ASP A 208 18.76 -6.85 -11.79
C ASP A 208 17.71 -6.92 -12.91
N LYS A 209 16.60 -6.17 -12.83
CA LYS A 209 15.50 -6.23 -13.79
C LYS A 209 15.23 -4.89 -14.44
N THR A 210 14.96 -4.94 -15.74
CA THR A 210 14.44 -3.81 -16.49
C THR A 210 12.91 -3.86 -16.58
N TRP A 211 12.31 -2.74 -17.02
CA TRP A 211 10.86 -2.65 -17.26
C TRP A 211 10.31 -3.72 -18.23
N ARG A 212 11.16 -4.29 -19.12
CA ARG A 212 10.78 -5.36 -20.05
C ARG A 212 10.64 -6.72 -19.38
N GLU A 213 11.41 -6.93 -18.31
CA GLU A 213 11.47 -8.17 -17.53
C GLU A 213 10.51 -8.12 -16.33
N ALA A 214 9.93 -6.95 -16.05
CA ALA A 214 8.89 -6.79 -15.05
C ALA A 214 7.62 -7.57 -15.44
N THR A 215 6.81 -7.92 -14.44
CA THR A 215 5.53 -8.59 -14.64
C THR A 215 4.62 -7.73 -15.53
N ASN A 216 4.30 -8.23 -16.72
CA ASN A 216 3.35 -7.59 -17.64
C ASN A 216 1.90 -8.01 -17.33
N LEU A 217 0.92 -7.34 -17.95
CA LEU A 217 -0.51 -7.58 -17.67
C LEU A 217 -0.95 -9.03 -17.93
N ARG A 218 -0.41 -9.66 -18.97
CA ARG A 218 -0.72 -11.07 -19.29
C ARG A 218 -0.23 -11.98 -18.17
N TYR A 219 1.05 -11.85 -17.80
CA TYR A 219 1.63 -12.69 -16.75
C TYR A 219 0.98 -12.43 -15.39
N LEU A 220 0.64 -11.16 -15.07
CA LEU A 220 -0.14 -10.84 -13.86
C LEU A 220 -1.51 -11.53 -13.84
N THR A 221 -2.17 -11.65 -14.99
CA THR A 221 -3.45 -12.35 -15.11
C THR A 221 -3.25 -13.86 -14.89
N GLU A 222 -2.19 -14.45 -15.44
CA GLU A 222 -1.84 -15.86 -15.22
C GLU A 222 -1.53 -16.15 -13.73
N LEU A 223 -0.79 -15.27 -13.05
CA LEU A 223 -0.54 -15.35 -11.61
C LEU A 223 -1.85 -15.23 -10.82
N PHE A 224 -2.72 -14.28 -11.19
CA PHE A 224 -4.03 -14.11 -10.54
C PHE A 224 -4.89 -15.37 -10.63
N GLU A 225 -4.99 -15.99 -11.80
CA GLU A 225 -5.80 -17.20 -11.99
C GLU A 225 -5.22 -18.41 -11.25
N LYS A 226 -3.89 -18.58 -11.25
CA LYS A 226 -3.21 -19.64 -10.47
C LYS A 226 -3.33 -19.45 -8.96
N SER A 227 -3.40 -18.20 -8.49
CA SER A 227 -3.51 -17.90 -7.06
C SER A 227 -4.89 -18.22 -6.47
N LYS A 228 -5.92 -18.43 -7.30
CA LYS A 228 -7.25 -18.80 -6.82
C LYS A 228 -7.19 -20.22 -6.23
N PRO A 229 -7.80 -20.46 -5.07
CA PRO A 229 -7.92 -21.81 -4.55
C PRO A 229 -8.68 -22.67 -5.58
N THR A 230 -8.04 -23.74 -6.06
CA THR A 230 -8.73 -24.78 -6.82
C THR A 230 -9.84 -25.32 -5.92
N LYS A 231 -11.10 -25.17 -6.34
CA LYS A 231 -12.17 -26.00 -5.78
C LYS A 231 -11.74 -27.44 -6.03
N ARG A 232 -11.45 -28.18 -4.96
CA ARG A 232 -11.46 -29.64 -5.05
C ARG A 232 -12.92 -30.01 -5.22
N ASP A 233 -13.32 -30.33 -6.44
CA ASP A 233 -14.47 -31.20 -6.61
C ASP A 233 -14.05 -32.54 -5.98
N ASN A 234 -14.90 -33.07 -5.09
CA ASN A 234 -14.62 -34.22 -4.23
C ASN A 234 -14.58 -35.54 -5.03
N ASP A 235 -13.66 -35.70 -5.97
CA ASP A 235 -13.41 -36.97 -6.64
C ASP A 235 -11.92 -37.03 -7.02
N ASP A 236 -11.10 -37.53 -6.10
CA ASP A 236 -9.91 -38.37 -6.34
C ASP A 236 -9.03 -38.34 -5.07
N ASP A 237 -9.24 -39.35 -4.22
CA ASP A 237 -8.29 -39.79 -3.20
C ASP A 237 -7.03 -40.32 -3.92
N ASP A 238 -5.84 -39.73 -3.65
CA ASP A 238 -4.57 -40.45 -3.39
C ASP A 238 -3.25 -39.67 -3.62
N ASP A 239 -3.24 -38.36 -3.91
CA ASP A 239 -1.97 -37.60 -4.00
C ASP A 239 -1.91 -36.41 -3.01
N GLU A 240 -1.72 -36.70 -1.71
CA GLU A 240 -1.25 -35.71 -0.72
C GLU A 240 0.25 -35.38 -0.94
N GLU A 241 0.57 -34.72 -2.07
CA GLU A 241 1.85 -34.01 -2.17
C GLU A 241 1.78 -32.74 -1.30
N ASN A 242 2.65 -32.69 -0.29
CA ASN A 242 2.84 -31.56 0.61
C ASN A 242 2.92 -30.21 -0.13
N LEU A 243 1.81 -29.46 -0.14
CA LEU A 243 1.68 -28.14 -0.79
C LEU A 243 2.70 -27.09 -0.29
N PHE A 244 3.36 -27.34 0.84
CA PHE A 244 4.45 -26.52 1.38
C PHE A 244 5.57 -27.41 1.94
N HIS A 245 6.69 -27.51 1.20
CA HIS A 245 7.91 -28.12 1.70
C HIS A 245 8.63 -27.12 2.62
N PHE A 246 8.36 -27.21 3.93
CA PHE A 246 9.19 -26.53 4.93
C PHE A 246 10.56 -27.19 4.86
N GLY A 247 11.53 -26.53 4.23
CA GLY A 247 12.90 -27.01 4.13
C GLY A 247 13.43 -27.27 5.53
N ASP A 248 13.65 -28.53 5.87
CA ASP A 248 14.58 -28.87 6.93
C ASP A 248 15.98 -28.62 6.34
N THR A 249 16.63 -27.54 6.75
CA THR A 249 18.07 -27.37 6.53
C THR A 249 18.79 -28.42 7.37
N ASN A 250 18.91 -29.63 6.81
CA ASN A 250 19.92 -30.58 7.21
C ASN A 250 21.00 -30.54 6.13
N ASP A 251 22.13 -29.95 6.49
CA ASP A 251 23.38 -30.13 5.77
C ASP A 251 23.67 -31.63 5.64
N ASN A 252 23.57 -32.15 4.43
CA ASN A 252 24.34 -33.32 4.06
C ASN A 252 24.66 -33.32 2.57
N HIS A 253 25.96 -33.17 2.29
CA HIS A 253 26.56 -33.38 0.99
C HIS A 253 26.14 -34.75 0.42
N ASN A 254 25.60 -34.76 -0.80
CA ASN A 254 26.10 -35.69 -1.81
C ASN A 254 25.67 -35.30 -3.24
N ASN A 255 26.68 -35.34 -4.11
CA ASN A 255 26.59 -35.16 -5.54
C ASN A 255 25.69 -36.24 -6.18
N ASN A 256 24.78 -35.84 -7.07
CA ASN A 256 24.58 -36.49 -8.38
C ASN A 256 23.50 -35.75 -9.20
N SER A 257 23.90 -35.25 -10.36
CA SER A 257 23.03 -34.70 -11.41
C SER A 257 22.22 -35.81 -12.10
N PRO A 258 21.00 -35.54 -12.61
CA PRO A 258 20.76 -35.92 -14.02
C PRO A 258 19.84 -35.00 -14.85
N GLN A 259 20.32 -34.80 -16.08
CA GLN A 259 19.72 -34.72 -17.42
C GLN A 259 18.29 -34.22 -17.70
N LYS A 260 18.24 -33.38 -18.76
CA LYS A 260 17.09 -32.85 -19.51
C LYS A 260 16.24 -33.96 -20.16
N SER A 261 14.92 -33.83 -20.09
CA SER A 261 13.98 -34.46 -21.01
C SER A 261 12.98 -33.44 -21.58
N THR A 262 12.75 -33.57 -22.89
CA THR A 262 11.87 -32.77 -23.75
C THR A 262 10.40 -33.20 -23.60
N PRO A 263 9.41 -32.30 -23.79
CA PRO A 263 8.01 -32.68 -23.72
C PRO A 263 7.46 -33.17 -25.08
N THR A 264 6.84 -34.34 -25.05
CA THR A 264 6.14 -35.00 -26.17
C THR A 264 4.71 -34.44 -26.32
N LYS A 265 4.32 -34.13 -27.57
CA LYS A 265 2.97 -33.71 -28.01
C LYS A 265 1.88 -34.75 -27.69
N ARG A 266 0.72 -34.31 -27.19
CA ARG A 266 -0.63 -34.90 -27.42
C ARG A 266 -1.66 -33.76 -27.42
N LYS A 267 -2.24 -33.39 -28.57
CA LYS A 267 -3.42 -33.91 -29.30
C LYS A 267 -4.73 -33.29 -28.78
N LEU A 268 -5.27 -32.41 -29.63
CA LEU A 268 -6.55 -31.71 -29.55
C LEU A 268 -7.71 -32.73 -29.53
N LEU A 269 -8.72 -32.48 -28.70
CA LEU A 269 -10.07 -33.02 -28.87
C LEU A 269 -11.02 -31.82 -28.98
N GLU A 270 -11.64 -31.70 -30.14
CA GLU A 270 -12.82 -30.88 -30.42
C GLU A 270 -14.05 -31.61 -29.90
N ILE A 271 -14.95 -30.90 -29.22
CA ILE A 271 -16.37 -31.28 -29.12
C ILE A 271 -17.21 -30.02 -29.30
N ASP A 272 -18.17 -30.19 -30.20
CA ASP A 272 -19.11 -29.25 -30.78
C ASP A 272 -20.15 -28.67 -29.80
N SER A 273 -20.85 -27.70 -30.36
CA SER A 273 -21.79 -26.73 -29.82
C SER A 273 -23.18 -27.25 -29.48
N ASP A 274 -23.92 -26.34 -28.83
CA ASP A 274 -25.38 -26.17 -28.81
C ASP A 274 -26.20 -26.95 -27.79
N ASP A 275 -26.63 -26.23 -26.75
CA ASP A 275 -28.07 -26.06 -26.47
C ASP A 275 -28.31 -24.79 -25.63
N GLU A 276 -29.07 -23.86 -26.22
CA GLU A 276 -29.57 -22.62 -25.62
C GLU A 276 -30.76 -22.91 -24.69
N MET A 277 -30.79 -22.25 -23.52
CA MET A 277 -32.05 -21.95 -22.82
C MET A 277 -32.01 -20.54 -22.26
N GLU A 278 -32.74 -19.63 -22.92
CA GLU A 278 -33.06 -18.29 -22.45
C GLU A 278 -34.00 -18.33 -21.23
N ILE A 279 -33.63 -17.62 -20.15
CA ILE A 279 -34.58 -17.16 -19.14
C ILE A 279 -34.40 -15.66 -18.98
N GLU A 280 -35.32 -14.90 -19.58
CA GLU A 280 -35.44 -13.45 -19.41
C GLU A 280 -35.86 -13.09 -17.97
N ALA A 281 -35.00 -12.36 -17.26
CA ALA A 281 -35.41 -11.59 -16.08
C ALA A 281 -34.75 -10.19 -16.14
N LYS A 282 -35.51 -9.20 -16.63
CA LYS A 282 -35.09 -7.78 -16.64
C LYS A 282 -35.07 -7.22 -15.22
N PRO A 283 -33.93 -6.71 -14.69
CA PRO A 283 -33.91 -6.03 -13.41
C PRO A 283 -34.53 -4.62 -13.52
N PRO A 284 -35.14 -4.10 -12.45
CA PRO A 284 -35.85 -2.82 -12.47
C PRO A 284 -34.88 -1.65 -12.70
N LYS A 285 -35.27 -0.71 -13.58
CA LYS A 285 -34.57 0.55 -13.84
C LYS A 285 -34.60 1.44 -12.59
N ILE A 286 -33.53 1.42 -11.80
CA ILE A 286 -33.32 2.41 -10.73
C ILE A 286 -32.83 3.70 -11.38
N ILE A 287 -33.73 4.66 -11.57
CA ILE A 287 -33.39 6.04 -11.92
C ILE A 287 -32.73 6.68 -10.69
N ARG A 288 -31.40 6.60 -10.61
CA ARG A 288 -30.64 7.45 -9.69
C ARG A 288 -30.55 8.82 -10.32
N LYS A 289 -31.31 9.78 -9.80
CA LYS A 289 -31.07 11.21 -10.05
C LYS A 289 -29.61 11.49 -9.74
N SER A 290 -28.80 11.71 -10.77
CA SER A 290 -27.43 12.16 -10.63
C SER A 290 -27.45 13.50 -9.89
N LEU A 291 -26.79 13.58 -8.74
CA LEU A 291 -26.47 14.90 -8.18
C LEU A 291 -25.72 15.70 -9.25
N PRO A 292 -25.97 17.02 -9.37
CA PRO A 292 -25.29 17.84 -10.34
C PRO A 292 -23.76 17.70 -10.20
N ASN A 293 -23.09 17.51 -11.33
CA ASN A 293 -21.64 17.39 -11.50
C ASN A 293 -20.83 18.64 -11.07
N SER A 294 -21.42 19.57 -10.33
CA SER A 294 -20.79 20.82 -9.91
C SER A 294 -19.97 20.73 -8.61
N LEU A 295 -20.04 19.61 -7.87
CA LEU A 295 -19.28 19.41 -6.62
C LEU A 295 -18.06 18.48 -6.76
N LEU A 296 -17.73 18.00 -7.97
CA LEU A 296 -16.60 17.08 -8.24
C LEU A 296 -15.38 17.75 -8.90
N LYS A 297 -15.26 19.08 -8.79
CA LYS A 297 -14.02 19.82 -9.08
C LYS A 297 -13.45 20.41 -7.79
N VAL A 298 -13.33 19.62 -6.72
CA VAL A 298 -12.47 20.03 -5.61
C VAL A 298 -11.11 19.39 -5.85
N HIS A 299 -10.32 20.05 -6.71
CA HIS A 299 -8.88 19.98 -6.57
C HIS A 299 -8.58 20.46 -5.15
N PHE A 300 -8.08 19.59 -4.27
CA PHE A 300 -7.45 20.11 -3.06
C PHE A 300 -6.28 20.96 -3.53
N PRO A 301 -6.32 22.28 -3.35
CA PRO A 301 -5.25 23.13 -3.85
C PRO A 301 -3.97 22.79 -3.10
N ASN A 302 -2.82 23.05 -3.73
CA ASN A 302 -1.59 23.28 -2.99
C ASN A 302 -1.90 24.37 -1.94
N ILE A 303 -2.06 23.97 -0.69
CA ILE A 303 -2.59 24.82 0.39
C ILE A 303 -1.68 26.03 0.68
N PHE A 304 -0.43 25.98 0.24
CA PHE A 304 0.54 27.06 0.39
C PHE A 304 0.91 27.74 -0.94
N ASP A 305 0.17 27.53 -2.02
CA ASP A 305 0.42 28.23 -3.28
C ASP A 305 0.46 29.75 -3.06
N ASN A 306 1.50 30.38 -3.60
CA ASN A 306 1.80 31.81 -3.43
C ASN A 306 1.99 32.27 -1.98
N LYS A 307 2.22 31.36 -1.02
CA LYS A 307 2.57 31.70 0.36
C LYS A 307 4.09 31.70 0.52
N TYR A 308 4.62 32.83 0.95
CA TYR A 308 6.00 32.98 1.41
C TYR A 308 6.00 32.96 2.93
N ILE A 309 6.70 32.03 3.57
CA ILE A 309 6.56 31.74 5.01
C ILE A 309 7.91 31.92 5.70
N TYR A 310 7.94 32.67 6.80
CA TYR A 310 9.08 32.68 7.71
C TYR A 310 8.86 31.64 8.82
N LEU A 311 9.87 30.79 9.03
CA LEU A 311 9.91 29.88 10.17
C LEU A 311 10.90 30.45 11.20
N SER A 312 10.45 30.59 12.45
CA SER A 312 11.25 31.16 13.54
C SER A 312 12.55 30.37 13.74
N SER A 313 13.62 31.11 14.00
CA SER A 313 14.95 30.54 14.27
C SER A 313 15.05 29.77 15.58
N SER A 314 14.08 29.98 16.48
CA SER A 314 13.99 29.30 17.78
C SER A 314 13.34 27.92 17.72
N LEU A 315 12.79 27.50 16.56
CA LEU A 315 12.22 26.17 16.40
C LEU A 315 13.31 25.09 16.50
N PRO A 316 13.04 23.94 17.17
CA PRO A 316 13.91 22.78 17.12
C PRO A 316 14.21 22.39 15.67
N MET A 317 15.45 22.03 15.36
CA MET A 317 15.91 21.78 13.98
C MET A 317 15.06 20.74 13.25
N ASP A 318 14.64 19.68 13.95
CA ASP A 318 13.76 18.65 13.39
C ASP A 318 12.38 19.18 13.03
N GLU A 319 11.79 20.03 13.87
CA GLU A 319 10.50 20.67 13.59
C GLU A 319 10.61 21.67 12.45
N TYR A 320 11.67 22.48 12.43
CA TYR A 320 11.97 23.41 11.34
C TYR A 320 12.06 22.66 10.00
N ASN A 321 12.84 21.59 9.94
CA ASN A 321 13.03 20.80 8.73
C ASN A 321 11.73 20.12 8.28
N ASN A 322 10.95 19.58 9.23
CA ASN A 322 9.67 18.94 8.93
C ASN A 322 8.64 19.94 8.39
N LEU A 323 8.50 21.11 9.02
CA LEU A 323 7.59 22.17 8.57
C LEU A 323 8.01 22.71 7.21
N LYS A 324 9.30 23.02 7.04
CA LYS A 324 9.85 23.50 5.78
C LYS A 324 9.53 22.53 4.64
N ARG A 325 9.80 21.24 4.86
CA ARG A 325 9.53 20.19 3.88
C ARG A 325 8.05 20.10 3.51
N HIS A 326 7.14 20.19 4.48
CA HIS A 326 5.69 20.20 4.21
C HIS A 326 5.26 21.45 3.44
N ILE A 327 5.72 22.63 3.85
CA ILE A 327 5.34 23.89 3.21
C ILE A 327 5.74 23.87 1.73
N GLU A 328 6.98 23.49 1.44
CA GLU A 328 7.50 23.39 0.08
C GLU A 328 6.78 22.29 -0.73
N ALA A 329 6.48 21.15 -0.09
CA ALA A 329 5.74 20.06 -0.71
C ALA A 329 4.33 20.48 -1.17
N PHE A 330 3.68 21.44 -0.50
CA PHE A 330 2.34 21.91 -0.87
C PHE A 330 2.35 23.33 -1.48
N GLY A 331 3.42 23.68 -2.21
CA GLY A 331 3.47 24.86 -3.09
C GLY A 331 3.94 26.16 -2.42
N GLY A 332 4.26 26.10 -1.13
CA GLY A 332 4.79 27.22 -0.38
C GLY A 332 6.28 27.43 -0.59
N LYS A 333 6.75 28.57 -0.12
CA LYS A 333 8.16 28.94 -0.15
C LYS A 333 8.57 29.40 1.24
N VAL A 334 9.62 28.83 1.79
CA VAL A 334 10.15 29.24 3.09
C VAL A 334 11.28 30.26 2.90
N LEU A 335 11.24 31.34 3.68
CA LEU A 335 12.31 32.34 3.69
C LEU A 335 13.62 31.66 4.13
N SER A 336 14.66 31.80 3.33
CA SER A 336 15.99 31.28 3.66
C SER A 336 16.55 32.04 4.86
N PRO A 337 17.24 31.37 5.82
CA PRO A 337 17.94 32.05 6.90
C PRO A 337 18.91 33.14 6.41
N ARG A 338 19.49 32.97 5.22
CA ARG A 338 20.42 33.94 4.60
C ARG A 338 19.72 35.22 4.13
N ASP A 339 18.43 35.13 3.81
CA ASP A 339 17.63 36.23 3.26
C ASP A 339 16.90 37.03 4.34
N THR A 340 17.06 36.66 5.62
CA THR A 340 16.45 37.34 6.78
C THR A 340 16.93 38.78 6.96
N ASN A 341 18.04 39.16 6.34
CA ASN A 341 18.56 40.52 6.34
C ASN A 341 18.15 41.36 5.14
N ASN A 342 17.39 40.80 4.20
CA ASN A 342 16.99 41.49 2.97
C ASN A 342 15.54 41.97 3.07
N ASP A 343 15.35 43.27 3.28
CA ASP A 343 14.01 43.88 3.47
C ASP A 343 13.06 43.62 2.30
N LYS A 344 13.57 43.48 1.06
CA LYS A 344 12.75 43.11 -0.10
C LYS A 344 12.20 41.69 0.01
N GLN A 345 12.97 40.76 0.58
CA GLN A 345 12.48 39.39 0.82
C GLN A 345 11.54 39.34 2.02
N LEU A 346 11.81 40.12 3.08
CA LEU A 346 10.91 40.24 4.24
C LEU A 346 9.53 40.76 3.83
N ALA A 347 9.47 41.76 2.94
CA ALA A 347 8.22 42.31 2.43
C ALA A 347 7.36 41.27 1.66
N ARG A 348 7.97 40.20 1.14
CA ARG A 348 7.24 39.11 0.45
C ARG A 348 6.60 38.13 1.42
N VAL A 349 7.06 38.07 2.67
CA VAL A 349 6.58 37.10 3.67
C VAL A 349 5.09 37.33 3.94
N THR A 350 4.30 36.28 3.83
CA THR A 350 2.85 36.29 4.05
C THR A 350 2.48 35.73 5.41
N HIS A 351 3.28 34.79 5.94
CA HIS A 351 3.03 34.13 7.22
C HIS A 351 4.33 33.99 8.01
N CYS A 352 4.26 34.15 9.33
CA CYS A 352 5.35 33.85 10.25
C CYS A 352 4.90 32.73 11.20
N VAL A 353 5.73 31.70 11.39
CA VAL A 353 5.38 30.51 12.18
C VAL A 353 6.44 30.27 13.26
N GLY A 354 5.99 30.07 14.50
CA GLY A 354 6.86 29.76 15.65
C GLY A 354 6.80 30.84 16.73
N VAL A 355 7.83 30.87 17.58
CA VAL A 355 7.95 31.90 18.62
C VAL A 355 8.39 33.22 17.98
N ARG A 356 7.74 34.31 18.38
CA ARG A 356 8.04 35.65 17.88
C ARG A 356 9.47 36.04 18.25
N ASP A 357 10.28 36.34 17.24
CA ASP A 357 11.67 36.78 17.37
C ASP A 357 11.89 38.13 16.68
N ALA A 358 13.11 38.66 16.73
CA ALA A 358 13.43 39.97 16.14
C ALA A 358 13.13 40.03 14.62
N THR A 359 13.09 38.91 13.92
CA THR A 359 12.77 38.87 12.48
C THR A 359 11.27 39.11 12.26
N PHE A 360 10.40 38.68 13.18
CA PHE A 360 8.96 38.97 13.09
C PHE A 360 8.71 40.48 13.10
N ASP A 361 9.37 41.21 14.00
CA ASP A 361 9.20 42.66 14.11
C ASP A 361 9.73 43.39 12.86
N ARG A 362 10.82 42.89 12.27
CA ARG A 362 11.34 43.39 10.99
C ARG A 362 10.40 43.12 9.82
N ILE A 363 9.76 41.94 9.79
CA ILE A 363 8.75 41.61 8.78
C ILE A 363 7.54 42.52 8.93
N ASP A 364 7.05 42.73 10.16
CA ASP A 364 5.94 43.65 10.44
C ASP A 364 6.27 45.08 10.00
N ALA A 365 7.48 45.56 10.27
CA ALA A 365 7.96 46.86 9.82
C ALA A 365 8.02 46.96 8.28
N ALA A 366 8.59 45.96 7.61
CA ALA A 366 8.66 45.92 6.15
C ALA A 366 7.26 45.86 5.50
N LYS A 367 6.32 45.17 6.14
CA LYS A 367 4.92 45.03 5.71
C LYS A 367 4.09 46.28 5.89
N LYS A 368 4.35 47.05 6.96
CA LYS A 368 3.75 48.36 7.19
C LYS A 368 4.11 49.36 6.09
N THR A 369 5.33 49.31 5.57
CA THR A 369 5.79 50.15 4.45
C THR A 369 5.04 49.90 3.14
N ILE A 370 4.48 48.69 2.96
CA ILE A 370 3.76 48.31 1.73
C ILE A 370 2.25 48.08 1.99
N GLU A 371 1.72 48.52 3.14
CA GLU A 371 0.31 48.43 3.51
C GLU A 371 -0.32 47.04 3.35
N THR A 372 0.45 45.97 3.63
CA THR A 372 -0.08 44.60 3.60
C THR A 372 0.04 43.92 4.94
N ASN A 373 -0.92 43.06 5.27
CA ASN A 373 -0.92 42.30 6.51
C ASN A 373 -0.08 41.02 6.40
N VAL A 374 0.51 40.60 7.51
CA VAL A 374 1.18 39.30 7.69
C VAL A 374 0.46 38.50 8.77
N THR A 375 0.30 37.20 8.54
CA THR A 375 -0.35 36.30 9.50
C THR A 375 0.67 35.66 10.42
N HIS A 376 0.50 35.84 11.73
CA HIS A 376 1.37 35.25 12.75
C HIS A 376 0.73 33.98 13.32
N ILE A 377 1.44 32.86 13.23
CA ILE A 377 1.02 31.56 13.76
C ILE A 377 1.98 31.22 14.91
N SER A 378 1.52 31.45 16.13
CA SER A 378 2.24 30.98 17.31
C SER A 378 2.08 29.45 17.40
N LEU A 379 3.22 28.74 17.48
CA LEU A 379 3.22 27.35 17.91
C LEU A 379 3.38 27.36 19.43
N PRO A 380 2.31 27.23 20.23
CA PRO A 380 2.48 27.03 21.65
C PRO A 380 3.29 25.74 21.87
N THR A 381 4.12 25.74 22.89
CA THR A 381 4.82 24.54 23.35
C THR A 381 3.80 23.42 23.55
N VAL A 382 3.89 22.36 22.72
CA VAL A 382 3.19 21.07 22.77
C VAL A 382 1.74 21.01 22.24
N TYR A 383 1.54 20.38 21.07
CA TYR A 383 0.87 19.08 20.83
C TYR A 383 0.64 18.90 19.30
N VAL A 384 1.29 17.90 18.73
CA VAL A 384 1.11 17.45 17.34
C VAL A 384 -0.34 16.99 17.15
N TRP A 385 -1.10 17.72 16.33
CA TRP A 385 -2.42 17.27 15.91
C TRP A 385 -2.28 16.03 15.03
N LYS A 386 -2.56 14.86 15.60
CA LYS A 386 -2.88 13.67 14.83
C LYS A 386 -4.19 13.97 14.10
N CYS A 387 -4.15 14.14 12.78
CA CYS A 387 -5.35 14.20 11.95
C CYS A 387 -6.16 12.91 12.18
N ILE A 388 -7.15 12.97 13.08
CA ILE A 388 -8.18 11.96 13.19
C ILE A 388 -9.15 12.27 12.06
N ALA A 389 -9.01 11.53 10.95
CA ALA A 389 -10.09 11.44 9.97
C ALA A 389 -11.22 10.62 10.61
N THR A 390 -12.07 11.27 11.40
CA THR A 390 -13.37 10.71 11.80
C THR A 390 -14.26 10.71 10.57
N LYS A 391 -14.34 9.56 9.89
CA LYS A 391 -15.51 9.22 9.09
C LYS A 391 -16.66 8.95 10.05
N THR A 392 -17.34 10.00 10.49
CA THR A 392 -18.69 9.85 11.04
C THR A 392 -19.65 9.95 9.86
N LYS A 393 -20.10 8.80 9.36
CA LYS A 393 -21.30 8.73 8.52
C LYS A 393 -22.50 8.80 9.47
N LEU A 394 -23.36 9.79 9.27
CA LEU A 394 -24.81 9.66 9.51
C LEU A 394 -25.41 8.80 8.41
#